data_AF-A0A2N0QHT3-F1
#
_entry.id   AF-A0A2N0QHT3-F1
#
_cell.length_a   1.000
_cell.length_b   1.000
_cell.length_c   1.000
_cell.angle_alpha   90.00
_cell.angle_beta   90.00
_cell.angle_gamma   90.00
#
_symmetry.space_group_name_H-M   'P 1'
#
loop_
_entity.id
_entity.type
_entity.pdbx_description
1 polymer ?
#
loop_
_entity_poly.entity_id
_entity_poly.type
_entity_poly.pdbx_seq_one_letter_code
_entity_poly.pdbx_strand_id
1 'polypeptide(L)' 'MSINTLNDSNHYIDWLERSIVDEHIKYYEYSDFKNIRPIGNGSYGKVNRANWKNNNHFFALKSFSNDKQTLEEIINE' A
#
# COMPACT_ATOMS: atom_id res chain seq x y z
N MET A 1 -4.52 8.36 -26.74
CA MET A 1 -3.66 9.22 -25.91
C MET A 1 -3.09 8.36 -24.78
N SER A 2 -2.37 7.29 -25.11
CA SER A 2 -2.32 6.10 -24.23
C SER A 2 -0.94 5.46 -24.07
N ILE A 3 0.12 6.09 -24.58
CA ILE A 3 1.48 5.54 -24.58
C ILE A 3 2.30 6.10 -23.40
N ASN A 4 2.03 7.33 -22.96
CA ASN A 4 2.76 7.96 -21.87
C ASN A 4 2.30 7.46 -20.48
N THR A 5 1.02 7.10 -20.33
CA THR A 5 0.46 6.65 -19.04
C THR A 5 0.97 5.29 -18.59
N LEU A 6 1.29 4.39 -19.54
CA LEU A 6 1.90 3.09 -19.25
C LEU A 6 3.36 3.24 -18.78
N ASN A 7 4.12 4.15 -19.40
CA ASN A 7 5.51 4.40 -19.03
C ASN A 7 5.65 5.03 -17.64
N ASP A 8 4.76 5.95 -17.26
CA ASP A 8 4.82 6.59 -15.95
C ASP A 8 4.44 5.63 -14.81
N SER A 9 3.45 4.76 -15.03
CA SER A 9 3.06 3.73 -14.06
C SER A 9 4.22 2.77 -13.78
N ASN A 10 5.01 2.45 -14.80
CA ASN A 10 6.18 1.59 -14.64
C ASN A 10 7.26 2.27 -13.77
N HIS A 11 7.45 3.59 -13.88
CA HIS A 11 8.43 4.30 -13.06
C HIS A 11 8.12 4.25 -11.56
N TYR A 12 6.85 4.43 -11.18
CA TYR A 12 6.46 4.38 -9.76
C TYR A 12 6.52 2.97 -9.18
N ILE A 13 6.20 1.95 -9.98
CA ILE A 13 6.37 0.54 -9.59
C ILE A 13 7.87 0.24 -9.38
N ASP A 14 8.72 0.62 -10.34
CA ASP A 14 10.17 0.42 -10.23
C ASP A 14 10.74 1.13 -8.98
N TRP A 15 10.27 2.34 -8.69
CA TRP A 15 10.67 3.08 -7.48
C TRP A 15 10.24 2.36 -6.20
N LEU A 16 9.02 1.82 -6.15
CA LEU A 16 8.51 1.09 -4.99
C LEU A 16 9.29 -0.21 -4.77
N GLU A 17 9.52 -0.98 -5.85
CA GLU A 17 10.30 -2.22 -5.79
C GLU A 17 11.74 -1.96 -5.32
N ARG A 18 12.41 -0.93 -5.87
CA ARG A 18 13.74 -0.52 -5.40
C ARG A 18 13.73 -0.06 -3.95
N SER A 19 12.74 0.70 -3.53
CA SER A 19 12.64 1.16 -2.14
C SER A 19 12.44 0.02 -1.14
N ILE A 20 11.82 -1.09 -1.57
CA ILE A 20 11.73 -2.33 -0.79
C ILE A 20 13.08 -3.05 -0.77
N VAL A 21 13.73 -3.22 -1.93
CA VAL A 21 15.03 -3.89 -2.07
C VAL A 21 16.13 -3.16 -1.29
N ASP A 22 16.14 -1.83 -1.35
CA ASP A 22 17.09 -0.95 -0.65
C ASP A 22 16.71 -0.75 0.84
N GLU A 23 15.69 -1.47 1.33
CA GLU A 23 15.20 -1.46 2.72
C GLU A 23 14.73 -0.10 3.25
N HIS A 24 14.50 0.87 2.36
CA HIS A 24 13.86 2.15 2.69
C HIS A 24 12.41 1.95 3.14
N ILE A 25 11.73 0.94 2.59
CA ILE A 25 10.39 0.51 2.98
C ILE A 25 10.46 -0.93 3.47
N LYS A 26 10.01 -1.17 4.71
CA LYS A 26 9.88 -2.52 5.24
C LYS A 26 8.69 -3.23 4.62
N TYR A 27 8.97 -4.34 3.94
CA TYR A 27 7.94 -5.21 3.40
C TYR A 27 7.36 -6.14 4.47
N TYR A 28 6.04 -6.30 4.45
CA TYR A 28 5.31 -7.23 5.30
C TYR A 28 4.32 -8.02 4.45
N GLU A 29 4.34 -9.35 4.59
CA GLU A 29 3.38 -10.23 3.92
C GLU A 29 1.96 -9.94 4.41
N TYR A 30 1.03 -9.68 3.48
CA TYR A 30 -0.35 -9.38 3.86
C TYR A 30 -1.01 -10.53 4.63
N SER A 31 -0.63 -11.78 4.34
CA SER A 31 -1.11 -12.98 5.03
C SER A 31 -0.69 -13.06 6.50
N ASP A 32 0.32 -12.30 6.93
CA ASP A 32 0.70 -12.24 8.35
C ASP A 32 -0.31 -11.45 9.19
N PHE A 33 -1.17 -10.66 8.55
CA PHE A 33 -2.22 -9.92 9.24
C PHE A 33 -3.44 -10.79 9.51
N LYS A 34 -3.91 -10.74 10.75
CA LYS A 34 -5.06 -11.50 11.26
C LYS A 34 -6.10 -10.56 11.85
N ASN A 35 -7.30 -11.09 12.07
CA ASN A 35 -8.41 -10.35 12.69
C ASN A 35 -8.71 -9.02 11.96
N ILE A 36 -8.62 -9.02 10.63
CA ILE A 36 -8.85 -7.84 9.80
C ILE A 36 -10.32 -7.43 9.92
N ARG A 37 -10.55 -6.18 10.35
CA ARG A 37 -11.89 -5.62 10.52
C ARG A 37 -11.95 -4.21 9.98
N PRO A 38 -12.96 -3.85 9.17
CA PRO A 38 -13.12 -2.47 8.70
C PRO A 38 -13.34 -1.54 9.90
N ILE A 39 -12.65 -0.40 9.89
CA ILE A 39 -12.80 0.67 10.90
C ILE A 39 -13.08 2.03 10.28
N GLY A 40 -12.92 2.17 8.96
CA GLY A 40 -13.21 3.41 8.26
C GLY A 40 -13.22 3.22 6.75
N ASN A 41 -13.89 4.14 6.06
CA ASN A 41 -13.88 4.23 4.61
C ASN A 41 -13.86 5.72 4.22
N GLY A 42 -12.88 6.12 3.42
CA GLY A 42 -12.73 7.48 2.93
C GLY A 42 -12.66 7.50 1.39
N SER A 43 -12.52 8.71 0.83
CA SER A 43 -12.32 8.90 -0.61
C SER A 43 -11.09 8.16 -1.15
N TYR A 44 -10.05 8.05 -0.31
CA TYR A 44 -8.76 7.43 -0.64
C TYR A 44 -8.66 5.97 -0.20
N GLY A 45 -9.80 5.32 0.08
CA GLY A 45 -9.88 3.88 0.32
C GLY A 45 -10.33 3.48 1.72
N LYS A 46 -10.25 2.16 1.95
CA LYS A 46 -10.74 1.51 3.17
C LYS A 46 -9.62 1.40 4.19
N VAL A 47 -9.96 1.63 5.45
CA VAL A 47 -9.06 1.40 6.58
C VAL A 47 -9.59 0.24 7.40
N ASN A 48 -8.75 -0.77 7.58
CA ASN A 48 -9.02 -1.93 8.41
C ASN A 48 -8.09 -1.95 9.62
N ARG A 49 -8.59 -2.37 10.77
CA ARG A 49 -7.74 -2.75 11.89
C ARG A 49 -7.33 -4.21 11.75
N ALA A 50 -6.08 -4.53 12.02
CA ALA A 50 -5.58 -5.91 12.04
C ALA A 50 -4.60 -6.13 13.19
N ASN A 51 -4.34 -7.39 13.53
CA ASN A 51 -3.19 -7.80 14.32
C ASN A 51 -2.11 -8.31 13.36
N TRP A 52 -0.84 -8.02 13.63
CA TRP A 52 0.28 -8.58 12.87
C TRP A 52 0.84 -9.80 13.58
N LYS A 53 0.88 -10.96 12.91
CA LYS A 53 1.30 -12.25 13.49
C LYS A 53 0.54 -12.57 14.77
N ASN A 54 1.25 -13.01 15.80
CA ASN A 54 0.71 -13.27 17.14
C ASN A 54 0.92 -12.07 18.08
N ASN A 55 1.13 -10.87 17.53
CA ASN A 55 1.27 -9.67 18.32
C ASN A 55 -0.12 -9.18 18.79
N ASN A 56 -0.22 -8.80 20.06
CA ASN A 56 -1.43 -8.22 20.63
C ASN A 56 -1.64 -6.74 20.24
N HIS A 57 -0.70 -6.15 19.50
CA HIS A 57 -0.85 -4.78 18.98
C HIS A 57 -1.81 -4.74 17.79
N PHE A 58 -2.55 -3.64 17.69
CA PHE A 58 -3.39 -3.33 16.54
C PHE A 58 -2.65 -2.43 15.57
N PHE A 59 -2.86 -2.69 14.29
CA PHE A 59 -2.34 -1.94 13.16
C PHE A 59 -3.50 -1.45 12.30
N ALA A 60 -3.34 -0.30 11.66
CA ALA A 60 -4.24 0.18 10.63
C ALA A 60 -3.69 -0.21 9.25
N LEU A 61 -4.49 -0.92 8.47
CA LEU A 61 -4.24 -1.27 7.08
C LEU A 61 -5.12 -0.38 6.20
N LYS A 62 -4.51 0.62 5.57
CA LYS A 62 -5.16 1.46 4.55
C LYS A 62 -4.94 0.81 3.19
N SER A 63 -6.02 0.45 2.51
CA SER A 63 -5.98 -0.14 1.17
C SER A 63 -6.35 0.90 0.13
N PHE A 64 -5.61 0.93 -0.97
CA PHE A 64 -5.83 1.85 -2.08
C PHE A 64 -6.14 1.10 -3.38
N SER A 65 -6.64 1.81 -4.39
CA SER A 65 -6.91 1.28 -5.72
C SER A 65 -5.61 1.12 -6.51
N ASN A 66 -5.47 0.09 -7.35
CA ASN A 66 -4.25 -0.06 -8.15
C ASN A 66 -4.28 0.83 -9.40
N ASP A 67 -4.30 2.15 -9.20
CA ASP A 67 -4.27 3.17 -10.26
C ASP A 67 -3.11 4.15 -10.07
N LYS A 68 -2.79 4.91 -11.14
CA LYS A 68 -1.65 5.83 -11.15
C LYS A 68 -1.75 6.90 -10.07
N GLN A 69 -2.94 7.45 -9.84
CA GLN A 69 -3.15 8.51 -8.86
C GLN A 69 -2.85 7.99 -7.44
N THR A 70 -3.27 6.76 -7.15
CA THR A 70 -2.93 6.09 -5.89
C THR A 70 -1.42 5.94 -5.70
N LEU A 71 -0.68 5.52 -6.73
CA LEU A 71 0.78 5.37 -6.62
C LEU A 71 1.47 6.70 -6.32
N GLU A 72 0.98 7.79 -6.93
CA GLU A 72 1.45 9.15 -6.63
C GLU A 72 1.15 9.56 -5.19
N GLU A 73 -0.04 9.23 -4.67
CA GLU A 73 -0.39 9.50 -3.28
C GLU A 73 0.51 8.71 -2.30
N ILE A 74 0.81 7.44 -2.58
CA ILE A 74 1.69 6.59 -1.75
C ILE A 74 3.10 7.18 -1.64
N ILE A 75 3.61 7.79 -2.72
CA ILE A 75 4.95 8.39 -2.74
C ILE A 75 5.00 9.71 -1.95
N ASN A 76 3.87 10.40 -1.80
CA ASN A 76 3.78 11.71 -1.14
C ASN A 76 3.34 11.65 0.35
N GLU A 77 3.10 10.46 0.91
CA GLU A 77 2.75 10.25 2.32
C GLU A 77 4.00 10.10 3.21
#